data_AF-A0A2G5E4D4-F1
#
_entry.id   AF-A0A2G5E4D4-F1
#
_cell.length_a   1.000
_cell.length_b   1.000
_cell.length_c   1.000
_cell.angle_alpha   90.00
_cell.angle_beta   90.00
_cell.angle_gamma   90.00
#
_symmetry.space_group_name_H-M   'P 1'
#
loop_
_entity.id
_entity.type
_entity.pdbx_description
1 polymer ?
#
loop_
_entity_poly.entity_id
_entity_poly.type
_entity_poly.pdbx_seq_one_letter_code
_entity_poly.pdbx_strand_id
1 'polypeptide(L)'
;MTINSLDPLSSLPVELIYKIFRYVPIRDVVRASVLSTFWRYIWLYVPELVFDTRSIPSSIDVPIWKKFADVVNHVLSLHKGDTSRFEIRKIAECYCCPEDIVRWILLLEKKQVKELILELPFWNKLRIQVSVFSSVLYWAHNLSLLKLHNCAMSLPSHTKGFSNLVNLELNSATFTNDTNCSNATFL
;
A
#
# COMPACT_ATOMS: atom_id res chain seq x y z
N MET A 1 12.50 -36.57 -2.30
CA MET A 1 11.79 -35.47 -1.61
C MET A 1 10.76 -36.11 -0.70
N THR A 2 11.07 -36.27 0.58
CA THR A 2 10.13 -36.85 1.55
C THR A 2 9.13 -35.78 1.95
N ILE A 3 7.85 -36.07 1.72
CA ILE A 3 6.72 -35.25 2.17
C ILE A 3 6.71 -35.34 3.70
N ASN A 4 7.20 -34.31 4.39
CA ASN A 4 7.05 -34.22 5.84
C ASN A 4 5.57 -33.98 6.14
N SER A 5 4.94 -34.94 6.81
CA SER A 5 3.55 -34.93 7.29
C SER A 5 3.25 -33.89 8.39
N LEU A 6 4.13 -32.89 8.57
CA LEU A 6 4.13 -31.97 9.72
C LEU A 6 3.62 -30.56 9.40
N ASP A 7 3.39 -30.22 8.12
CA ASP A 7 2.84 -28.91 7.74
C ASP A 7 1.79 -29.04 6.62
N PRO A 8 0.52 -29.31 6.97
CA PRO A 8 -0.56 -29.46 6.01
C PRO A 8 -0.76 -28.23 5.11
N LEU A 9 -0.47 -27.03 5.63
CA LEU A 9 -0.58 -25.78 4.86
C LEU A 9 0.47 -25.72 3.75
N SER A 10 1.68 -26.24 3.98
CA SER A 10 2.73 -26.30 2.94
C SER A 10 2.40 -27.26 1.79
N SER A 11 1.42 -28.15 1.96
CA SER A 11 0.96 -29.07 0.91
C SER A 11 -0.10 -28.46 -0.02
N LEU A 12 -0.62 -27.27 0.33
CA LEU A 12 -1.61 -26.59 -0.49
C LEU A 12 -0.97 -25.98 -1.76
N PRO A 13 -1.72 -25.90 -2.87
CA PRO A 13 -1.35 -25.07 -4.00
C PRO A 13 -1.03 -23.63 -3.58
N VAL A 14 0.02 -23.07 -4.17
CA VAL A 14 0.55 -21.73 -3.83
C VAL A 14 -0.53 -20.65 -3.94
N GLU A 15 -1.43 -20.78 -4.90
CA GLU A 15 -2.55 -19.87 -5.14
C GLU A 15 -3.53 -19.84 -3.96
N LEU A 16 -3.76 -20.98 -3.30
CA LEU A 16 -4.59 -21.05 -2.10
C LEU A 16 -3.87 -20.43 -0.90
N ILE A 17 -2.55 -20.62 -0.80
CA ILE A 17 -1.74 -20.01 0.25
C ILE A 17 -1.77 -18.49 0.15
N TYR A 18 -1.63 -17.94 -1.06
CA TYR A 18 -1.76 -16.50 -1.29
C TYR A 18 -3.15 -15.97 -0.93
N LYS A 19 -4.22 -16.72 -1.25
CA LYS A 19 -5.58 -16.37 -0.82
C LYS A 19 -5.70 -16.35 0.70
N ILE A 20 -5.11 -17.32 1.41
CA ILE A 20 -5.11 -17.36 2.88
C ILE A 20 -4.36 -16.15 3.44
N PHE A 21 -3.17 -15.86 2.92
CA PHE A 21 -2.34 -14.74 3.37
C PHE A 21 -3.04 -13.39 3.29
N ARG A 22 -3.92 -13.18 2.31
CA ARG A 22 -4.74 -11.96 2.22
C ARG A 22 -5.56 -11.68 3.50
N TYR A 23 -5.96 -12.73 4.23
CA TYR A 23 -6.77 -12.61 5.45
C TYR A 23 -5.95 -12.61 6.74
N VAL A 24 -4.68 -13.04 6.66
CA VAL A 24 -3.73 -13.07 7.77
C VAL A 24 -2.97 -11.74 7.84
N PRO A 25 -2.73 -11.16 9.03
CA PRO A 25 -1.89 -9.97 9.13
C PRO A 25 -0.52 -10.24 8.51
N ILE A 26 -0.07 -9.36 7.59
CA ILE A 26 1.20 -9.57 6.87
C ILE A 26 2.38 -9.77 7.82
N ARG A 27 2.35 -9.13 9.00
CA ARG A 27 3.36 -9.35 10.04
C ARG A 27 3.44 -10.83 10.43
N ASP A 28 2.30 -11.48 10.66
CA ASP A 28 2.27 -12.87 11.11
C ASP A 28 2.66 -13.82 9.97
N VAL A 29 2.32 -13.47 8.73
CA VAL A 29 2.84 -14.14 7.52
C VAL A 29 4.38 -14.06 7.46
N VAL A 30 4.96 -12.87 7.67
CA VAL A 30 6.43 -12.72 7.70
C VAL A 30 7.04 -13.47 8.88
N ARG A 31 6.40 -13.50 10.06
CA ARG A 31 6.90 -14.28 11.22
C ARG A 31 6.93 -15.78 10.96
N ALA A 32 6.00 -16.30 10.16
CA ALA A 32 5.99 -17.70 9.75
C ALA A 32 7.25 -18.09 8.96
N SER A 33 8.00 -17.13 8.40
CA SER A 33 9.29 -17.37 7.70
C SER A 33 10.35 -18.09 8.54
N VAL A 34 10.21 -18.07 9.87
CA VAL A 34 11.11 -18.76 10.80
C VAL A 34 10.76 -20.25 10.92
N LEU A 35 9.51 -20.63 10.64
CA LEU A 35 8.98 -21.99 10.87
C LEU A 35 9.47 -23.00 9.83
N SER A 36 9.68 -22.59 8.58
CA SER A 36 10.22 -23.48 7.54
C SER A 36 10.87 -22.69 6.41
N THR A 37 11.69 -23.37 5.61
CA THR A 37 12.24 -22.80 4.37
C THR A 37 11.15 -22.43 3.38
N PHE A 38 10.06 -23.21 3.31
CA PHE A 38 8.93 -22.92 2.46
C PHE A 38 8.29 -21.56 2.81
N TRP A 39 7.93 -21.37 4.09
CA TRP A 39 7.35 -20.12 4.56
C TRP A 39 8.31 -18.95 4.38
N ARG A 40 9.62 -19.18 4.54
CA ARG A 40 10.66 -18.15 4.36
C ARG A 40 10.65 -17.51 2.99
N TYR A 41 10.41 -18.30 1.95
CA TYR A 41 10.48 -17.83 0.58
C TYR A 41 9.11 -17.44 0.03
N ILE A 42 8.03 -18.16 0.37
CA ILE A 42 6.73 -17.96 -0.28
C ILE A 42 6.14 -16.56 -0.04
N TRP A 43 6.32 -15.99 1.16
CA TRP A 43 5.77 -14.66 1.44
C TRP A 43 6.41 -13.54 0.59
N LEU A 44 7.65 -13.73 0.15
CA LEU A 44 8.39 -12.75 -0.65
C LEU A 44 7.78 -12.53 -2.04
N TYR A 45 6.85 -13.40 -2.46
CA TYR A 45 6.24 -13.41 -3.79
C TYR A 45 4.72 -13.23 -3.75
N VAL A 46 4.18 -12.77 -2.63
CA VAL A 46 2.74 -12.61 -2.45
C VAL A 46 2.22 -11.49 -3.33
N PRO A 47 1.26 -11.77 -4.23
CA PRO A 47 0.78 -10.76 -5.17
C PRO A 47 -0.07 -9.67 -4.49
N GLU A 48 -0.71 -10.00 -3.37
CA GLU A 48 -1.62 -9.10 -2.66
C GLU A 48 -1.05 -8.70 -1.30
N LEU A 49 -0.50 -7.49 -1.20
CA LEU A 49 0.03 -6.95 0.05
C LEU A 49 -1.06 -6.15 0.77
N VAL A 50 -1.50 -6.66 1.92
CA VAL A 50 -2.55 -6.05 2.74
C VAL A 50 -2.01 -5.68 4.13
N PHE A 51 -2.15 -4.42 4.49
CA PHE A 51 -1.71 -3.85 5.75
C PHE A 51 -2.90 -3.29 6.51
N ASP A 52 -3.02 -3.68 7.78
CA ASP A 52 -4.01 -3.14 8.72
C ASP A 52 -3.41 -3.04 10.13
N THR A 53 -4.21 -2.58 11.09
CA THR A 53 -3.77 -2.38 12.48
C THR A 53 -3.27 -3.65 13.16
N ARG A 54 -3.70 -4.85 12.72
CA ARG A 54 -3.23 -6.14 13.27
C ARG A 54 -1.77 -6.41 12.92
N SER A 55 -1.25 -5.75 11.88
CA SER A 55 0.16 -5.82 11.48
C SER A 55 1.08 -5.06 12.44
N ILE A 56 0.55 -4.26 13.38
CA ILE A 56 1.34 -3.39 14.25
C ILE A 56 1.79 -4.14 15.50
N PRO A 57 3.10 -4.18 15.82
CA PRO A 57 3.60 -4.81 17.04
C PRO A 57 3.11 -4.11 18.32
N SER A 58 2.71 -4.93 19.29
CA SER A 58 2.29 -4.52 20.64
C SER A 58 3.49 -4.17 21.51
N SER A 59 4.15 -3.05 21.24
CA SER A 59 5.12 -2.44 22.17
C SER A 59 4.63 -1.06 22.61
N ILE A 60 5.19 -0.46 23.66
CA ILE A 60 4.76 0.86 24.16
C ILE A 60 5.75 1.98 23.77
N ASP A 61 6.99 1.62 23.44
CA ASP A 61 8.12 2.56 23.39
C ASP A 61 8.18 3.46 22.15
N VAL A 62 7.36 3.18 21.14
CA VAL A 62 7.38 3.87 19.85
C VAL A 62 5.94 4.24 19.46
N PRO A 63 5.69 5.42 18.85
CA PRO A 63 4.38 5.75 18.31
C PRO A 63 3.86 4.67 17.36
N ILE A 64 2.57 4.33 17.50
CA ILE A 64 1.90 3.25 16.75
C ILE A 64 2.13 3.38 15.23
N TRP A 65 2.04 4.62 14.75
CA TRP A 65 2.30 4.98 13.36
C TRP A 65 3.69 4.57 12.87
N LYS A 66 4.76 4.89 13.62
CA LYS A 66 6.13 4.59 13.20
C LYS A 66 6.33 3.09 13.05
N LYS A 67 5.77 2.31 13.97
CA LYS A 67 5.79 0.84 13.89
C LYS A 67 5.06 0.32 12.65
N PHE A 68 3.92 0.92 12.32
CA PHE A 68 3.19 0.57 11.11
C PHE A 68 4.05 0.85 9.87
N ALA A 69 4.66 2.03 9.80
CA ALA A 69 5.55 2.37 8.70
C ALA A 69 6.77 1.46 8.62
N ASP A 70 7.38 1.10 9.75
CA ASP A 70 8.50 0.16 9.80
C ASP A 70 8.10 -1.20 9.23
N VAL A 71 6.90 -1.69 9.54
CA VAL A 71 6.37 -2.95 8.97
C VAL A 71 6.16 -2.82 7.47
N VAL A 72 5.52 -1.75 7.00
CA VAL A 72 5.30 -1.52 5.55
C VAL A 72 6.64 -1.41 4.82
N ASN A 73 7.54 -0.58 5.33
CA ASN A 73 8.89 -0.36 4.78
C ASN A 73 9.69 -1.67 4.73
N HIS A 74 9.65 -2.46 5.80
CA HIS A 74 10.33 -3.75 5.88
C HIS A 74 9.79 -4.73 4.83
N VAL A 75 8.46 -4.90 4.77
CA VAL A 75 7.81 -5.78 3.79
C VAL A 75 8.12 -5.34 2.35
N LEU A 76 7.94 -4.06 2.03
CA LEU A 76 8.22 -3.54 0.69
C LEU A 76 9.70 -3.68 0.29
N SER A 77 10.63 -3.54 1.24
CA SER A 77 12.07 -3.69 0.97
C SER A 77 12.49 -5.12 0.65
N LEU A 78 11.82 -6.10 1.24
CA LEU A 78 12.13 -7.52 1.06
C LEU A 78 11.31 -8.18 -0.05
N HIS A 79 10.16 -7.60 -0.41
CA HIS A 79 9.25 -8.18 -1.39
C HIS A 79 9.89 -8.28 -2.79
N LYS A 80 10.05 -9.52 -3.27
CA LYS A 80 10.70 -9.84 -4.55
C LYS A 80 9.73 -10.06 -5.69
N GLY A 81 8.50 -10.48 -5.40
CA GLY A 81 7.49 -10.73 -6.42
C GLY A 81 6.89 -9.46 -7.02
N ASP A 82 6.10 -9.68 -8.05
CA ASP A 82 5.17 -8.70 -8.60
C ASP A 82 4.03 -8.50 -7.61
N THR A 83 3.62 -7.24 -7.41
CA THR A 83 2.50 -6.90 -6.54
C THR A 83 1.32 -6.51 -7.41
N SER A 84 0.26 -7.30 -7.44
CA SER A 84 -0.97 -6.95 -8.17
C SER A 84 -1.85 -5.99 -7.36
N ARG A 85 -1.85 -6.12 -6.03
CA ARG A 85 -2.69 -5.34 -5.13
C ARG A 85 -1.90 -4.85 -3.92
N PHE A 86 -2.04 -3.57 -3.62
CA PHE A 86 -1.56 -2.96 -2.39
C PHE A 86 -2.71 -2.28 -1.66
N GLU A 87 -2.90 -2.67 -0.40
CA GLU A 87 -4.02 -2.23 0.41
C GLU A 87 -3.55 -1.82 1.80
N ILE A 88 -3.84 -0.57 2.17
CA ILE A 88 -3.79 -0.09 3.55
C ILE A 88 -5.22 0.15 3.99
N ARG A 89 -5.68 -0.57 5.03
CA ARG A 89 -7.05 -0.45 5.54
C ARG A 89 -7.14 -0.31 7.05
N LYS A 90 -8.22 0.31 7.52
CA LYS A 90 -8.62 0.36 8.94
C LYS A 90 -7.57 0.95 9.90
N ILE A 91 -6.72 1.87 9.46
CA ILE A 91 -5.68 2.50 10.30
C ILE A 91 -6.18 3.71 11.11
N ALA A 92 -7.45 3.71 11.54
CA ALA A 92 -8.14 4.87 12.10
C ALA A 92 -7.43 5.55 13.30
N GLU A 93 -6.57 4.84 14.01
CA GLU A 93 -5.83 5.31 15.19
C GLU A 93 -4.39 5.80 14.90
N CYS A 94 -3.93 5.74 13.64
CA CYS A 94 -2.53 5.98 13.28
C CYS A 94 -2.36 7.18 12.34
N TYR A 95 -1.72 8.26 12.78
CA TYR A 95 -1.27 9.32 11.87
C TYR A 95 -0.19 8.80 10.92
N CYS A 96 -0.43 8.67 9.61
CA CYS A 96 0.65 8.33 8.68
C CYS A 96 1.45 9.57 8.29
N CYS A 97 2.78 9.51 8.38
CA CYS A 97 3.65 10.58 7.89
C CYS A 97 3.58 10.65 6.35
N PRO A 98 3.31 11.82 5.75
CA PRO A 98 3.16 11.96 4.30
C PRO A 98 4.34 11.42 3.49
N GLU A 99 5.56 11.58 4.00
CA GLU A 99 6.81 11.19 3.35
C GLU A 99 6.91 9.67 3.14
N ASP A 100 6.44 8.88 4.12
CA ASP A 100 6.39 7.42 3.97
C ASP A 100 5.34 6.99 2.96
N ILE A 101 4.18 7.65 2.92
CA ILE A 101 3.14 7.38 1.91
C ILE A 101 3.68 7.66 0.50
N VAL A 102 4.36 8.81 0.32
CA VAL A 102 5.04 9.16 -0.95
C VAL A 102 6.03 8.06 -1.33
N ARG A 103 6.88 7.66 -0.38
CA ARG A 103 7.87 6.60 -0.60
C ARG A 103 7.20 5.28 -1.03
N TRP A 104 6.11 4.89 -0.38
CA TRP A 104 5.39 3.66 -0.74
C TRP A 104 4.83 3.75 -2.14
N ILE A 105 4.17 4.84 -2.50
CA ILE A 105 3.63 5.06 -3.84
C ILE A 105 4.71 4.95 -4.91
N LEU A 106 5.87 5.60 -4.71
CA LEU A 106 7.00 5.51 -5.66
C LEU A 106 7.55 4.09 -5.81
N LEU A 107 7.51 3.28 -4.75
CA LEU A 107 7.90 1.86 -4.82
C LEU A 107 6.86 1.02 -5.58
N LEU A 108 5.57 1.31 -5.39
CA LEU A 108 4.47 0.61 -6.04
C LEU A 108 4.38 0.92 -7.53
N GLU A 109 4.67 2.16 -7.92
CA GLU A 109 4.81 2.56 -9.32
C GLU A 109 5.82 1.67 -10.06
N LYS A 110 7.00 1.46 -9.46
CA LYS A 110 8.04 0.59 -10.03
C LYS A 110 7.61 -0.88 -10.13
N LYS A 111 6.73 -1.32 -9.24
CA LYS A 111 6.17 -2.68 -9.24
C LYS A 111 4.93 -2.82 -10.14
N GLN A 112 4.52 -1.75 -10.83
CA GLN A 112 3.37 -1.74 -11.76
C GLN A 112 2.09 -2.32 -11.14
N VAL A 113 1.80 -1.94 -9.90
CA VAL A 113 0.64 -2.46 -9.16
C VAL A 113 -0.68 -2.15 -9.91
N LYS A 114 -1.69 -3.01 -9.82
CA LYS A 114 -2.97 -2.83 -10.54
C LYS A 114 -4.08 -2.31 -9.66
N GLU A 115 -4.08 -2.71 -8.40
CA GLU A 115 -5.08 -2.30 -7.41
C GLU A 115 -4.41 -1.53 -6.28
N LEU A 116 -4.77 -0.25 -6.12
CA LEU A 116 -4.31 0.58 -5.02
C LEU A 116 -5.49 0.97 -4.12
N ILE A 117 -5.42 0.58 -2.86
CA ILE A 117 -6.42 0.91 -1.84
C ILE A 117 -5.70 1.58 -0.67
N LEU A 118 -6.02 2.85 -0.42
CA LEU A 118 -5.48 3.63 0.68
C LEU A 118 -6.64 4.18 1.51
N GLU A 119 -6.96 3.50 2.61
CA GLU A 119 -7.92 4.00 3.60
C GLU A 119 -7.15 4.66 4.75
N LEU A 120 -6.81 5.95 4.58
CA LEU A 120 -6.04 6.70 5.56
C LEU A 120 -6.97 7.35 6.61
N PRO A 121 -6.49 7.69 7.82
CA PRO A 121 -7.29 8.39 8.82
C PRO A 121 -7.54 9.84 8.42
N PHE A 122 -8.63 10.42 8.92
CA PHE A 122 -9.08 11.77 8.56
C PHE A 122 -8.00 12.86 8.72
N TRP A 123 -7.17 12.74 9.76
CA TRP A 123 -6.08 13.68 10.05
C TRP A 123 -5.01 13.77 8.95
N ASN A 124 -4.91 12.75 8.08
CA ASN A 124 -3.99 12.75 6.94
C ASN A 124 -4.42 13.70 5.82
N LYS A 125 -5.73 14.00 5.71
CA LYS A 125 -6.27 14.93 4.71
C LYS A 125 -5.66 16.33 4.80
N LEU A 126 -5.28 16.76 6.01
CA LEU A 126 -4.76 18.10 6.28
C LEU A 126 -3.27 18.28 5.94
N ARG A 127 -2.53 17.19 5.65
CA ARG A 127 -1.06 17.23 5.51
C ARG A 127 -0.49 16.51 4.29
N ILE A 128 -1.24 15.60 3.66
CA ILE A 128 -0.83 15.04 2.36
C ILE A 128 -1.15 16.11 1.32
N GLN A 129 -0.20 17.00 1.05
CA GLN A 129 -0.35 17.96 -0.04
C GLN A 129 -0.05 17.30 -1.39
N VAL A 130 -0.99 17.49 -2.33
CA VAL A 130 -0.83 17.80 -3.77
C VAL A 130 0.25 17.01 -4.55
N SER A 131 1.53 17.07 -4.17
CA SER A 131 2.66 16.50 -4.91
C SER A 131 2.74 14.97 -4.92
N VAL A 132 2.10 14.29 -3.95
CA VAL A 132 2.16 12.83 -3.79
C VAL A 132 1.56 12.07 -4.98
N PHE A 133 0.57 12.67 -5.63
CA PHE A 133 -0.23 11.98 -6.65
C PHE A 133 0.14 12.35 -8.08
N SER A 134 1.04 13.32 -8.32
CA SER A 134 1.60 13.55 -9.65
C SER A 134 2.35 12.32 -10.18
N SER A 135 2.99 11.53 -9.31
CA SER A 135 3.62 10.24 -9.67
C SER A 135 2.59 9.13 -9.93
N VAL A 136 1.46 9.11 -9.18
CA VAL A 136 0.36 8.16 -9.42
C VAL A 136 -0.23 8.33 -10.81
N LEU A 137 -0.18 9.53 -11.38
CA LEU A 137 -0.69 9.80 -12.73
C LEU A 137 0.17 9.22 -13.83
N TYR A 138 1.47 9.02 -13.60
CA TYR A 138 2.34 8.29 -14.52
C TYR A 138 2.01 6.79 -14.50
N TRP A 139 1.65 6.27 -13.32
CA TRP A 139 1.24 4.89 -13.08
C TRP A 139 -0.26 4.62 -13.38
N ALA A 140 -1.07 5.66 -13.58
CA ALA A 140 -2.52 5.59 -13.73
C ALA A 140 -2.99 4.71 -14.90
N HIS A 141 -2.15 4.49 -15.91
CA HIS A 141 -2.46 3.60 -17.03
C HIS A 141 -2.45 2.11 -16.63
N ASN A 142 -1.79 1.70 -15.56
CA ASN A 142 -1.78 0.30 -15.10
C ASN A 142 -2.80 0.01 -14.00
N LEU A 143 -3.40 1.05 -13.42
CA LEU A 143 -4.38 0.92 -12.36
C LEU A 143 -5.74 0.50 -12.90
N SER A 144 -6.27 -0.62 -12.42
CA SER A 144 -7.65 -1.07 -12.66
C SER A 144 -8.57 -0.71 -11.51
N LEU A 145 -8.04 -0.55 -10.29
CA LEU A 145 -8.81 -0.16 -9.10
C LEU A 145 -8.03 0.86 -8.27
N LEU A 146 -8.69 1.97 -7.96
CA LEU A 146 -8.16 3.03 -7.11
C LEU A 146 -9.20 3.39 -6.05
N LYS A 147 -8.85 3.16 -4.78
CA LYS A 147 -9.65 3.61 -3.64
C LYS A 147 -8.82 4.52 -2.75
N LEU A 148 -9.28 5.75 -2.55
CA LEU A 148 -8.60 6.74 -1.73
C LEU A 148 -9.58 7.31 -0.71
N HIS A 149 -9.32 7.10 0.58
CA HIS A 149 -10.04 7.75 1.66
C HIS A 149 -9.12 8.73 2.37
N ASN A 150 -9.60 9.95 2.61
CA ASN A 150 -8.88 11.02 3.32
C ASN A 150 -7.53 11.42 2.66
N CYS A 151 -7.49 11.45 1.33
CA CYS A 151 -6.33 11.84 0.52
C CYS A 151 -6.60 13.11 -0.29
N ALA A 152 -5.62 13.98 -0.48
CA ALA A 152 -5.70 15.08 -1.45
C ALA A 152 -4.77 14.78 -2.65
N MET A 153 -5.28 14.95 -3.86
CA MET A 153 -4.57 14.71 -5.12
C MET A 153 -4.64 15.97 -5.99
N SER A 154 -3.54 16.40 -6.61
CA SER A 154 -3.65 17.28 -7.78
C SER A 154 -3.54 16.49 -9.06
N LEU A 155 -4.36 16.86 -10.04
CA LEU A 155 -4.18 16.45 -11.43
C LEU A 155 -3.49 17.61 -12.16
N PRO A 156 -2.34 17.39 -12.80
CA PRO A 156 -1.84 18.28 -13.83
C PRO A 156 -2.89 18.39 -14.92
N SER A 157 -3.12 19.61 -15.39
CA SER A 157 -4.14 19.98 -16.39
C SER A 157 -4.04 19.27 -17.75
N HIS A 158 -2.96 18.51 -18.00
CA HIS A 158 -2.69 17.83 -19.27
C HIS A 158 -2.70 16.29 -19.20
N THR A 159 -3.10 15.69 -18.08
CA THR A 159 -3.06 14.22 -17.95
C THR A 159 -4.20 13.55 -18.70
N LYS A 160 -3.90 12.60 -19.60
CA LYS A 160 -4.86 11.63 -20.18
C LYS A 160 -5.24 10.54 -19.14
N GLY A 161 -5.49 10.94 -17.90
CA GLY A 161 -5.46 10.07 -16.71
C GLY A 161 -6.31 8.79 -16.79
N PHE A 162 -5.89 7.80 -15.99
CA PHE A 162 -6.64 6.58 -15.62
C PHE A 162 -7.33 5.80 -16.76
N SER A 163 -6.61 5.47 -17.83
CA SER A 163 -7.21 4.83 -19.01
C SER A 163 -7.72 3.40 -18.80
N ASN A 164 -7.18 2.65 -17.84
CA ASN A 164 -7.57 1.26 -17.55
C ASN A 164 -8.35 1.12 -16.24
N LEU A 165 -8.73 2.25 -15.62
CA LEU A 165 -9.38 2.24 -14.32
C LEU A 165 -10.85 1.82 -14.47
N VAL A 166 -11.21 0.72 -13.80
CA VAL A 166 -12.57 0.18 -13.78
C VAL A 166 -13.30 0.65 -12.53
N ASN A 167 -12.60 0.70 -11.40
CA ASN A 167 -13.19 1.03 -10.10
C ASN A 167 -12.46 2.24 -9.49
N LEU A 168 -13.20 3.34 -9.31
CA LEU A 168 -12.75 4.52 -8.58
C LEU A 168 -13.64 4.73 -7.35
N GLU A 169 -13.03 4.76 -6.17
CA GLU A 169 -13.73 5.08 -4.92
C GLU A 169 -12.98 6.19 -4.19
N LEU A 170 -13.70 7.25 -3.87
CA LEU A 170 -13.12 8.45 -3.28
C LEU A 170 -13.98 8.88 -2.11
N ASN A 171 -13.41 8.83 -0.91
CA ASN A 171 -14.11 9.27 0.29
C ASN A 171 -13.31 10.39 0.95
N SER A 172 -13.94 11.54 1.13
CA SER A 172 -13.31 12.72 1.72
C SER A 172 -12.02 13.12 0.99
N ALA A 173 -11.89 12.76 -0.28
CA ALA A 173 -10.75 13.09 -1.12
C ALA A 173 -10.98 14.43 -1.84
N THR A 174 -9.93 15.23 -1.99
CA THR A 174 -10.00 16.53 -2.69
C THR A 174 -9.10 16.52 -3.91
N PHE A 175 -9.67 16.87 -5.07
CA PHE A 175 -8.89 17.14 -6.28
C PHE A 175 -8.67 18.62 -6.44
N THR A 176 -7.42 19.04 -6.51
CA THR A 176 -7.06 20.41 -6.88
C THR A 176 -6.47 20.40 -8.28
N ASN A 177 -7.10 21.10 -9.22
CA ASN A 177 -6.44 21.41 -10.48
C ASN A 177 -5.32 22.42 -10.18
N ASP A 178 -4.14 22.25 -10.77
CA ASP A 178 -3.07 23.26 -10.72
C ASP A 178 -3.50 24.50 -11.51
N THR A 179 -4.42 25.28 -10.94
CA THR A 179 -4.79 26.63 -11.40
C THR A 179 -4.40 27.62 -10.31
N ASN A 180 -3.12 27.66 -9.96
CA ASN A 180 -2.48 28.78 -9.29
C ASN A 180 -1.20 29.17 -10.05
N CYS A 181 -1.36 29.47 -11.34
CA CYS A 181 -0.54 30.47 -12.02
C CYS A 181 -1.38 31.74 -12.15
N SER A 182 -1.41 32.55 -11.11
CA SER A 182 -1.87 33.94 -11.21
C SER A 182 -1.20 34.82 -10.14
N ASN A 183 -0.23 35.60 -10.63
CA ASN A 183 0.05 36.99 -10.26
C ASN A 183 0.63 37.25 -8.87
N ALA A 184 1.96 37.11 -8.75
CA ALA A 184 2.73 38.02 -7.91
C ALA A 184 3.03 39.30 -8.72
N THR A 185 2.08 40.24 -8.73
CA THR A 185 2.38 41.63 -9.08
C THR A 185 3.07 42.24 -7.86
N PHE A 186 4.30 42.71 -8.06
CA PHE A 186 5.03 43.50 -7.07
C PHE A 186 4.27 44.80 -6.78
N LEU A 187 3.98 45.05 -5.51
CA LEU A 187 4.13 46.35 -4.86
C LEU A 187 4.82 46.13 -3.52
#